data_AF-A0A150TAU9-F1
#
_entry.id   AF-A0A150TAU9-F1
#
_cell.length_a   1.000
_cell.length_b   1.000
_cell.length_c   1.000
_cell.angle_alpha   90.00
_cell.angle_beta   90.00
_cell.angle_gamma   90.00
#
_symmetry.space_group_name_H-M   'P 1'
#
loop_
_entity.id
_entity.type
_entity.pdbx_description
1 polymer ?
#
loop_
_entity_poly.entity_id
_entity_poly.type
_entity_poly.pdbx_seq_one_letter_code
_entity_poly.pdbx_strand_id
1 'polypeptide(L)'
;MKTQVRRSPSRLLALSALALASCGVEPLEEQPALGSAEAALNGAVAIAGHVGDDASNAGMSGVIVQLSGAASAQAVTDSHGNFLFAGLPAGAYTLTAVKPGATLTPSTVDLGSVTADHIQSFTCAGACGAGPAVDPYKEIAIVDPSVTQDARASNATGGPWSFRYLIEQMTPSGVDPADFVAEWLEGFQPLTINGYPTTSRGMFSLLNLWPTRPDGKLDLAQAPFRLLGIFNRTDLHASGSGEARFVFGIVPPNHFIGGMTVIFEYRLPTNSIAPDRHSWIARFHALGQRAFGAQYNQELQAITDLFTQRGAERSTMGNPNASALAQLRTSEDLMGAPWSWREFHLVPEPTGYQAFLRLAGAAQTPDQQLNGDAGLEAFLLANRAGIIAGATPLDPSFLGGEAEGNVVPSATKWVFPGVDEPLRHAFAGQTCNGCHNAETEQLATFYHVAPFATPGPDGTGVLSNFVKEVEIPRRVSFMQNRLTCAPLAGDCSPGSESVAP
;
A
#
# COMPACT_ATOMS: atom_id res chain seq x y z
N MET A 1 -7.21 23.06 67.45
CA MET A 1 -8.24 23.58 68.38
C MET A 1 -9.64 23.38 67.79
N LYS A 2 -10.64 23.07 68.63
CA LYS A 2 -12.07 23.51 68.58
C LYS A 2 -12.75 23.65 67.19
N THR A 3 -13.65 22.74 66.76
CA THR A 3 -15.14 22.65 67.00
C THR A 3 -16.00 23.65 66.19
N GLN A 4 -17.25 23.40 65.74
CA GLN A 4 -18.32 22.38 65.99
C GLN A 4 -19.26 22.31 64.73
N VAL A 5 -19.73 21.16 64.20
CA VAL A 5 -20.89 20.27 64.58
C VAL A 5 -22.32 20.72 64.17
N ARG A 6 -23.02 19.89 63.36
CA ARG A 6 -24.43 19.35 63.51
C ARG A 6 -24.92 18.70 62.19
N ARG A 7 -25.81 17.68 62.14
CA ARG A 7 -26.43 16.78 63.15
C ARG A 7 -27.05 15.54 62.46
N SER A 8 -27.25 14.43 63.19
CA SER A 8 -28.13 13.30 62.81
C SER A 8 -29.38 13.22 63.72
N PRO A 9 -30.39 12.41 63.36
CA PRO A 9 -30.67 11.16 64.11
C PRO A 9 -30.85 9.94 63.18
N SER A 10 -30.57 8.66 63.50
CA SER A 10 -30.58 7.84 64.74
C SER A 10 -31.91 7.15 65.07
N ARG A 11 -31.96 5.80 64.99
CA ARG A 11 -32.29 4.80 66.06
C ARG A 11 -32.24 3.37 65.46
N LEU A 12 -31.44 2.42 65.99
CA LEU A 12 -31.73 1.40 67.05
C LEU A 12 -32.87 0.43 66.67
N LEU A 13 -32.87 -0.90 66.91
CA LEU A 13 -31.91 -1.96 67.37
C LEU A 13 -32.63 -3.33 67.02
N ALA A 14 -32.19 -4.60 67.15
CA ALA A 14 -31.06 -5.38 67.73
C ALA A 14 -31.00 -6.76 66.97
N LEU A 15 -30.28 -7.84 67.32
CA LEU A 15 -29.35 -8.17 68.42
C LEU A 15 -28.18 -9.08 67.91
N SER A 16 -28.18 -10.40 68.20
CA SER A 16 -27.07 -11.35 67.91
C SER A 16 -27.44 -12.83 68.12
N ALA A 17 -26.87 -13.74 67.33
CA ALA A 17 -26.63 -15.15 67.69
C ALA A 17 -25.44 -15.71 66.87
N LEU A 18 -24.67 -16.64 67.44
CA LEU A 18 -23.49 -17.25 66.81
C LEU A 18 -23.52 -18.77 67.04
N ALA A 19 -23.31 -19.57 65.98
CA ALA A 19 -23.16 -21.02 66.06
C ALA A 19 -22.17 -21.50 64.97
N LEU A 20 -21.47 -22.61 65.22
CA LEU A 20 -20.37 -23.10 64.39
C LEU A 20 -20.66 -24.49 63.80
N ALA A 21 -20.09 -24.72 62.61
CA ALA A 21 -19.72 -26.00 62.01
C ALA A 21 -20.81 -27.07 61.74
N SER A 22 -21.02 -27.32 60.44
CA SER A 22 -20.75 -28.65 59.87
C SER A 22 -20.41 -28.53 58.38
N CYS A 23 -19.76 -29.55 57.80
CA CYS A 23 -19.37 -29.54 56.39
C CYS A 23 -20.53 -29.95 55.48
N GLY A 24 -20.73 -29.22 54.38
CA GLY A 24 -21.66 -29.55 53.30
C GLY A 24 -21.50 -28.55 52.16
N VAL A 25 -21.41 -29.03 50.92
CA VAL A 25 -21.35 -28.16 49.72
C VAL A 25 -22.77 -27.69 49.42
N GLU A 26 -22.98 -26.36 49.34
CA GLU A 26 -24.17 -25.78 48.70
C GLU A 26 -23.80 -25.12 47.36
N PRO A 27 -24.77 -24.99 46.42
CA PRO A 27 -24.46 -24.81 45.01
C PRO A 27 -24.20 -23.35 44.62
N LEU A 28 -23.54 -23.16 43.47
CA LEU A 28 -23.71 -21.94 42.69
C LEU A 28 -25.13 -21.90 42.11
N GLU A 29 -25.72 -20.70 42.04
CA GLU A 29 -27.11 -20.44 41.62
C GLU A 29 -27.56 -21.27 40.41
N GLU A 30 -28.72 -21.92 40.56
CA GLU A 30 -29.29 -22.82 39.57
C GLU A 30 -29.63 -22.05 38.27
N GLN A 31 -28.99 -22.44 37.17
CA GLN A 31 -29.26 -21.85 35.86
C GLN A 31 -30.74 -22.08 35.49
N PRO A 32 -31.47 -21.06 35.02
CA PRO A 32 -32.70 -21.28 34.28
C PRO A 32 -32.41 -22.24 33.13
N ALA A 33 -33.10 -23.38 33.11
CA ALA A 33 -32.68 -24.56 32.36
C ALA A 33 -32.49 -24.30 30.85
N LEU A 34 -31.64 -25.12 30.22
CA LEU A 34 -31.58 -25.31 28.77
C LEU A 34 -32.92 -25.90 28.28
N GLY A 35 -33.93 -25.03 28.14
CA GLY A 35 -35.35 -25.39 28.11
C GLY A 35 -36.15 -24.82 26.94
N SER A 36 -35.48 -24.33 25.88
CA SER A 36 -36.09 -24.09 24.57
C SER A 36 -35.04 -23.87 23.45
N ALA A 37 -34.05 -24.76 23.36
CA ALA A 37 -33.17 -24.83 22.18
C ALA A 37 -33.95 -25.11 20.87
N GLU A 38 -35.20 -25.54 20.98
CA GLU A 38 -36.19 -25.66 19.89
C GLU A 38 -36.57 -24.31 19.26
N ALA A 39 -36.30 -23.18 19.91
CA ALA A 39 -36.45 -21.84 19.31
C ALA A 39 -35.28 -21.43 18.39
N ALA A 40 -34.13 -22.11 18.49
CA ALA A 40 -32.87 -21.72 17.85
C ALA A 40 -32.54 -22.48 16.55
N LEU A 41 -33.51 -23.24 16.00
CA LEU A 41 -33.32 -24.08 14.81
C LEU A 41 -34.30 -23.77 13.66
N ASN A 42 -35.07 -22.67 13.76
CA ASN A 42 -35.93 -22.16 12.69
C ASN A 42 -35.11 -21.41 11.63
N GLY A 43 -34.35 -22.15 10.81
CA GLY A 43 -33.82 -21.72 9.51
C GLY A 43 -33.18 -20.33 9.48
N ALA A 44 -31.96 -20.20 10.00
CA ALA A 44 -31.12 -19.05 9.69
C ALA A 44 -30.71 -19.10 8.20
N VAL A 45 -30.98 -18.03 7.45
CA VAL A 45 -30.70 -17.93 6.01
C VAL A 45 -29.72 -16.81 5.70
N ALA A 46 -29.00 -16.94 4.59
CA ALA A 46 -28.22 -15.89 3.96
C ALA A 46 -28.91 -15.34 2.71
N ILE A 47 -28.83 -14.03 2.50
CA ILE A 47 -29.23 -13.37 1.25
C ILE A 47 -28.01 -12.64 0.71
N ALA A 48 -27.47 -13.13 -0.40
CA ALA A 48 -26.28 -12.60 -1.06
C ALA A 48 -26.61 -12.08 -2.46
N GLY A 49 -25.64 -11.48 -3.12
CA GLY A 49 -25.78 -11.11 -4.53
C GLY A 49 -24.62 -10.28 -5.08
N HIS A 50 -24.70 -9.99 -6.37
CA HIS A 50 -23.74 -9.18 -7.12
C HIS A 50 -24.46 -8.03 -7.81
N VAL A 51 -23.89 -6.83 -7.77
CA VAL A 51 -24.31 -5.69 -8.59
C VAL A 51 -23.29 -5.47 -9.70
N GLY A 52 -23.70 -5.68 -10.95
CA GLY A 52 -22.84 -5.55 -12.13
C GLY A 52 -23.13 -4.31 -12.97
N ASP A 53 -22.13 -3.78 -13.65
CA ASP A 53 -22.27 -2.81 -14.75
C ASP A 53 -23.14 -3.41 -15.88
N ASP A 54 -24.06 -2.64 -16.47
CA ASP A 54 -25.02 -3.18 -17.44
C ASP A 54 -24.41 -3.54 -18.81
N ALA A 55 -23.25 -2.97 -19.16
CA ALA A 55 -22.55 -3.23 -20.42
C ALA A 55 -21.44 -4.29 -20.30
N SER A 56 -20.76 -4.36 -19.16
CA SER A 56 -19.56 -5.20 -18.95
C SER A 56 -19.69 -6.26 -17.86
N ASN A 57 -20.73 -6.19 -17.02
CA ASN A 57 -20.88 -7.00 -15.79
C ASN A 57 -19.68 -6.88 -14.83
N ALA A 58 -18.89 -5.80 -14.90
CA ALA A 58 -17.88 -5.49 -13.90
C ALA A 58 -18.54 -5.20 -12.53
N GLY A 59 -17.86 -5.59 -11.44
CA GLY A 59 -18.39 -5.46 -10.08
C GLY A 59 -18.54 -4.01 -9.62
N MET A 60 -19.76 -3.63 -9.23
CA MET A 60 -20.11 -2.24 -8.89
C MET A 60 -20.04 -2.01 -7.38
N SER A 61 -18.89 -1.53 -6.91
CA SER A 61 -18.69 -1.08 -5.53
C SER A 61 -19.55 0.13 -5.15
N GLY A 62 -19.82 0.28 -3.84
CA GLY A 62 -20.50 1.46 -3.28
C GLY A 62 -21.99 1.55 -3.62
N VAL A 63 -22.62 0.44 -4.06
CA VAL A 63 -24.07 0.34 -4.20
C VAL A 63 -24.65 -0.04 -2.85
N ILE A 64 -25.57 0.77 -2.35
CA ILE A 64 -26.29 0.48 -1.11
C ILE A 64 -27.40 -0.51 -1.41
N VAL A 65 -27.35 -1.69 -0.78
CA VAL A 65 -28.47 -2.64 -0.78
C VAL A 65 -29.16 -2.55 0.58
N GLN A 66 -30.43 -2.20 0.57
CA GLN A 66 -31.29 -2.15 1.76
C GLN A 66 -32.14 -3.43 1.80
N LEU A 67 -32.16 -4.10 2.94
CA LEU A 67 -33.00 -5.25 3.22
C LEU A 67 -34.07 -4.86 4.23
N SER A 68 -35.31 -5.29 3.98
CA SER A 68 -36.49 -5.01 4.81
C SER A 68 -37.46 -6.19 4.79
N GLY A 69 -38.35 -6.27 5.78
CA GLY A 69 -39.29 -7.39 5.94
C GLY A 69 -39.23 -8.01 7.33
N ALA A 70 -39.04 -9.32 7.43
CA ALA A 70 -38.94 -10.07 8.69
C ALA A 70 -37.72 -9.66 9.56
N ALA A 71 -36.72 -9.06 8.93
CA ALA A 71 -35.66 -8.27 9.56
C ALA A 71 -35.34 -7.05 8.67
N SER A 72 -34.56 -6.10 9.17
CA SER A 72 -34.10 -4.93 8.40
C SER A 72 -32.60 -4.73 8.58
N ALA A 73 -31.89 -4.49 7.48
CA ALA A 73 -30.44 -4.34 7.44
C ALA A 73 -29.99 -3.52 6.22
N GLN A 74 -28.72 -3.14 6.19
CA GLN A 74 -28.09 -2.46 5.06
C GLN A 74 -26.73 -3.09 4.78
N ALA A 75 -26.43 -3.31 3.50
CA ALA A 75 -25.12 -3.71 3.00
C ALA A 75 -24.64 -2.70 1.96
N VAL A 76 -23.32 -2.64 1.77
CA VAL A 76 -22.69 -1.89 0.68
C VAL A 76 -21.86 -2.89 -0.11
N THR A 77 -21.89 -2.80 -1.44
CA THR A 77 -21.15 -3.73 -2.30
C THR A 77 -19.64 -3.54 -2.21
N ASP A 78 -18.91 -4.67 -2.26
CA ASP A 78 -17.45 -4.71 -2.25
C ASP A 78 -16.81 -4.30 -3.59
N SER A 79 -15.48 -4.35 -3.66
CA SER A 79 -14.67 -4.09 -4.87
C SER A 79 -14.95 -5.02 -6.06
N HIS A 80 -15.70 -6.10 -5.85
CA HIS A 80 -16.14 -7.05 -6.86
C HIS A 80 -17.67 -7.03 -7.04
N GLY A 81 -18.36 -6.01 -6.50
CA GLY A 81 -19.81 -5.84 -6.62
C GLY A 81 -20.66 -6.72 -5.69
N ASN A 82 -20.05 -7.51 -4.78
CA ASN A 82 -20.78 -8.47 -3.95
C ASN A 82 -21.36 -7.83 -2.69
N PHE A 83 -22.50 -8.34 -2.23
CA PHE A 83 -23.07 -8.04 -0.91
C PHE A 83 -23.55 -9.33 -0.21
N LEU A 84 -23.66 -9.27 1.13
CA LEU A 84 -24.14 -10.38 1.96
C LEU A 84 -24.92 -9.88 3.18
N PHE A 85 -26.09 -10.47 3.41
CA PHE A 85 -26.79 -10.49 4.68
C PHE A 85 -26.78 -11.93 5.21
N ALA A 86 -26.27 -12.17 6.41
CA ALA A 86 -26.15 -13.50 7.00
C ALA A 86 -26.90 -13.60 8.33
N GLY A 87 -27.35 -14.81 8.69
CA GLY A 87 -28.02 -15.07 9.97
C GLY A 87 -29.44 -14.49 10.08
N LEU A 88 -30.11 -14.26 8.95
CA LEU A 88 -31.48 -13.76 8.90
C LEU A 88 -32.47 -14.85 9.33
N PRO A 89 -33.55 -14.54 10.07
CA PRO A 89 -34.62 -15.51 10.30
C PRO A 89 -35.39 -15.79 8.99
N ALA A 90 -35.84 -17.02 8.79
CA ALA A 90 -36.74 -17.37 7.69
C ALA A 90 -38.02 -16.51 7.73
N GLY A 91 -38.37 -15.89 6.60
CA GLY A 91 -39.47 -14.92 6.53
C GLY A 91 -39.52 -14.11 5.24
N ALA A 92 -40.47 -13.17 5.15
CA ALA A 92 -40.65 -12.33 3.96
C ALA A 92 -39.57 -11.24 3.88
N TYR A 93 -38.96 -11.04 2.69
CA TYR A 93 -37.92 -10.03 2.48
C TYR A 93 -38.09 -9.24 1.17
N THR A 94 -37.79 -7.96 1.23
CA THR A 94 -37.67 -7.06 0.08
C THR A 94 -36.31 -6.38 0.10
N LEU A 95 -35.57 -6.51 -1.01
CA LEU A 95 -34.33 -5.80 -1.27
C LEU A 95 -34.60 -4.52 -2.09
N THR A 96 -33.90 -3.44 -1.80
CA THR A 96 -33.86 -2.22 -2.64
C THR A 96 -32.42 -1.77 -2.82
N ALA A 97 -31.97 -1.68 -4.07
CA ALA A 97 -30.61 -1.25 -4.43
C ALA A 97 -30.60 0.23 -4.87
N VAL A 98 -29.71 1.02 -4.28
CA VAL A 98 -29.64 2.48 -4.47
C VAL A 98 -28.18 2.93 -4.64
N LYS A 99 -27.92 3.72 -5.67
CA LYS A 99 -26.72 4.55 -5.80
C LYS A 99 -27.15 5.91 -6.40
N PRO A 100 -26.75 7.08 -5.86
CA PRO A 100 -27.28 8.37 -6.34
C PRO A 100 -26.97 8.63 -7.83
N GLY A 101 -28.00 8.91 -8.64
CA GLY A 101 -27.88 9.12 -10.09
C GLY A 101 -27.76 7.83 -10.93
N ALA A 102 -27.65 6.67 -10.29
CA ALA A 102 -27.66 5.37 -10.93
C ALA A 102 -29.07 4.90 -11.28
N THR A 103 -29.18 4.03 -12.28
CA THR A 103 -30.38 3.23 -12.57
C THR A 103 -30.07 1.78 -12.24
N LEU A 104 -30.55 1.31 -11.09
CA LEU A 104 -30.46 -0.10 -10.68
C LEU A 104 -31.62 -0.88 -11.31
N THR A 105 -31.32 -2.02 -11.92
CA THR A 105 -32.32 -2.88 -12.57
C THR A 105 -32.19 -4.31 -12.04
N PRO A 106 -33.23 -4.87 -11.41
CA PRO A 106 -34.41 -4.20 -10.84
C PRO A 106 -34.03 -3.31 -9.64
N SER A 107 -34.60 -2.11 -9.48
CA SER A 107 -34.26 -1.24 -8.33
C SER A 107 -34.75 -1.77 -6.98
N THR A 108 -35.85 -2.52 -6.99
CA THR A 108 -36.45 -3.19 -5.82
C THR A 108 -36.88 -4.59 -6.21
N VAL A 109 -36.68 -5.57 -5.33
CA VAL A 109 -37.13 -6.96 -5.51
C VAL A 109 -37.82 -7.42 -4.23
N ASP A 110 -39.09 -7.82 -4.34
CA ASP A 110 -39.73 -8.66 -3.33
C ASP A 110 -39.31 -10.12 -3.57
N LEU A 111 -38.64 -10.71 -2.58
CA LEU A 111 -38.17 -12.10 -2.61
C LEU A 111 -39.25 -13.06 -2.09
N GLY A 112 -40.36 -12.54 -1.55
CA GLY A 112 -41.34 -13.33 -0.81
C GLY A 112 -40.73 -13.98 0.43
N SER A 113 -41.28 -15.12 0.85
CA SER A 113 -40.83 -15.85 2.04
C SER A 113 -39.56 -16.66 1.77
N VAL A 114 -38.42 -16.14 2.17
CA VAL A 114 -37.11 -16.82 2.10
C VAL A 114 -36.99 -17.81 3.25
N THR A 115 -36.79 -19.09 2.94
CA THR A 115 -36.65 -20.19 3.93
C THR A 115 -35.39 -21.04 3.74
N ALA A 116 -34.54 -20.66 2.79
CA ALA A 116 -33.21 -21.19 2.53
C ALA A 116 -32.36 -20.07 1.89
N ASP A 117 -31.06 -20.26 1.76
CA ASP A 117 -30.15 -19.24 1.21
C ASP A 117 -30.56 -18.78 -0.19
N HIS A 118 -30.42 -17.47 -0.46
CA HIS A 118 -30.89 -16.83 -1.68
C HIS A 118 -29.81 -15.93 -2.31
N ILE A 119 -29.76 -15.89 -3.64
CA ILE A 119 -28.85 -15.03 -4.41
C ILE A 119 -29.68 -14.12 -5.32
N GLN A 120 -29.65 -12.81 -5.08
CA GLN A 120 -30.32 -11.81 -5.89
C GLN A 120 -29.31 -10.81 -6.46
N SER A 121 -29.09 -10.86 -7.77
CA SER A 121 -28.20 -9.93 -8.48
C SER A 121 -28.94 -8.73 -9.05
N PHE A 122 -28.19 -7.67 -9.34
CA PHE A 122 -28.67 -6.41 -9.90
C PHE A 122 -27.76 -5.99 -11.07
N THR A 123 -28.29 -5.30 -12.07
CA THR A 123 -27.48 -4.54 -13.04
C THR A 123 -27.59 -3.04 -12.79
N CYS A 124 -26.59 -2.29 -13.24
CA CYS A 124 -26.41 -0.89 -12.93
C CYS A 124 -26.07 -0.10 -14.21
N ALA A 125 -26.94 0.85 -14.59
CA ALA A 125 -26.76 1.76 -15.73
C ALA A 125 -26.71 3.25 -15.31
N GLY A 126 -26.14 4.12 -16.15
CA GLY A 126 -26.12 5.59 -15.92
C GLY A 126 -25.03 6.02 -14.93
N ALA A 127 -25.32 6.90 -13.96
CA ALA A 127 -24.34 7.33 -12.96
C ALA A 127 -24.09 6.28 -11.85
N CYS A 128 -24.21 5.00 -12.20
CA CYS A 128 -23.57 3.88 -11.49
C CYS A 128 -22.07 4.07 -11.32
N GLY A 129 -21.47 4.79 -12.27
CA GLY A 129 -20.05 5.08 -12.29
C GLY A 129 -19.27 3.85 -12.72
N ALA A 130 -19.03 3.77 -14.02
CA ALA A 130 -17.66 3.86 -14.47
C ALA A 130 -17.52 5.19 -15.24
N GLY A 131 -16.29 5.62 -15.49
CA GLY A 131 -16.02 6.36 -16.73
C GLY A 131 -15.95 5.33 -17.87
N PRO A 132 -14.94 5.37 -18.74
CA PRO A 132 -14.35 4.11 -19.18
C PRO A 132 -13.85 3.29 -17.98
N ALA A 133 -13.56 2.00 -18.19
CA ALA A 133 -12.82 1.21 -17.20
C ALA A 133 -11.36 1.67 -17.11
N VAL A 134 -10.77 1.61 -15.91
CA VAL A 134 -9.34 1.87 -15.67
C VAL A 134 -8.48 0.87 -16.44
N ASP A 135 -7.66 1.35 -17.38
CA ASP A 135 -6.67 0.57 -18.10
C ASP A 135 -5.40 0.40 -17.25
N PRO A 136 -5.10 -0.79 -16.71
CA PRO A 136 -4.02 -0.99 -15.75
C PRO A 136 -2.63 -0.61 -16.29
N TYR A 137 -2.38 -0.78 -17.59
CA TYR A 137 -1.07 -0.59 -18.20
C TYR A 137 -0.91 0.80 -18.84
N LYS A 138 -1.99 1.59 -18.91
CA LYS A 138 -1.95 3.02 -19.24
C LYS A 138 -2.10 3.96 -18.05
N GLU A 139 -2.66 3.49 -16.92
CA GLU A 139 -3.06 4.35 -15.81
C GLU A 139 -2.38 4.03 -14.47
N ILE A 140 -1.87 2.79 -14.29
CA ILE A 140 -1.32 2.30 -13.01
C ILE A 140 0.12 1.79 -13.13
N ALA A 141 0.42 0.98 -14.15
CA ALA A 141 1.71 0.35 -14.37
C ALA A 141 2.19 0.56 -15.81
N ILE A 142 2.65 1.77 -16.10
CA ILE A 142 2.98 2.23 -17.45
C ILE A 142 4.37 1.72 -17.84
N VAL A 143 4.41 0.52 -18.43
CA VAL A 143 5.63 -0.21 -18.81
C VAL A 143 5.86 -0.31 -20.33
N ASP A 144 4.89 0.13 -21.14
CA ASP A 144 4.90 -0.04 -22.60
C ASP A 144 6.20 0.48 -23.25
N PRO A 145 6.79 -0.24 -24.23
CA PRO A 145 8.03 0.15 -24.90
C PRO A 145 8.00 1.55 -25.52
N SER A 146 6.85 2.02 -26.00
CA SER A 146 6.70 3.37 -26.57
C SER A 146 6.77 4.49 -25.53
N VAL A 147 6.67 4.17 -24.25
CA VAL A 147 6.88 5.09 -23.12
C VAL A 147 8.29 4.91 -22.55
N THR A 148 8.67 3.66 -22.25
CA THR A 148 9.94 3.33 -21.56
C THR A 148 11.18 3.53 -22.44
N GLN A 149 11.01 3.57 -23.77
CA GLN A 149 12.07 3.82 -24.76
C GLN A 149 11.87 5.13 -25.55
N ASP A 150 10.94 6.00 -25.12
CA ASP A 150 10.77 7.34 -25.67
C ASP A 150 12.01 8.21 -25.43
N ALA A 151 12.26 9.21 -26.28
CA ALA A 151 13.36 10.17 -26.10
C ALA A 151 13.34 10.89 -24.74
N ARG A 152 12.16 11.01 -24.10
CA ARG A 152 12.01 11.51 -22.73
C ARG A 152 12.71 10.64 -21.67
N ALA A 153 12.90 9.35 -21.89
CA ALA A 153 13.59 8.45 -20.96
C ALA A 153 15.13 8.49 -21.10
N SER A 154 15.66 9.17 -22.12
CA SER A 154 17.09 9.15 -22.46
C SER A 154 17.93 10.09 -21.58
N ASN A 155 18.90 9.51 -20.85
CA ASN A 155 19.91 10.25 -20.08
C ASN A 155 20.78 11.13 -20.99
N ALA A 156 21.11 10.67 -22.21
CA ALA A 156 21.97 11.38 -23.14
C ALA A 156 21.38 12.74 -23.58
N THR A 157 20.06 12.79 -23.78
CA THR A 157 19.33 14.03 -24.13
C THR A 157 18.77 14.79 -22.92
N GLY A 158 18.93 14.27 -21.69
CA GLY A 158 18.38 14.88 -20.48
C GLY A 158 16.84 14.93 -20.49
N GLY A 159 16.19 13.89 -21.03
CA GLY A 159 14.72 13.88 -21.16
C GLY A 159 14.00 13.84 -19.80
N PRO A 160 12.76 14.35 -19.68
CA PRO A 160 12.06 14.54 -18.40
C PRO A 160 11.72 13.27 -17.62
N TRP A 161 11.89 12.08 -18.22
CA TRP A 161 11.71 10.78 -17.60
C TRP A 161 13.03 10.01 -17.41
N SER A 162 14.16 10.64 -17.72
CA SER A 162 15.49 10.06 -17.58
C SER A 162 15.98 10.12 -16.14
N PHE A 163 16.76 9.13 -15.71
CA PHE A 163 17.40 9.10 -14.39
C PHE A 163 18.17 10.40 -14.13
N ARG A 164 18.91 10.85 -15.16
CA ARG A 164 19.63 12.12 -15.17
C ARG A 164 18.75 13.30 -14.79
N TYR A 165 17.63 13.49 -15.50
CA TYR A 165 16.79 14.67 -15.30
C TYR A 165 16.21 14.71 -13.89
N LEU A 166 15.75 13.58 -13.36
CA LEU A 166 15.21 13.49 -12.00
C LEU A 166 16.28 13.88 -10.96
N ILE A 167 17.52 13.40 -11.12
CA ILE A 167 18.67 13.81 -10.30
C ILE A 167 18.95 15.33 -10.44
N GLU A 168 18.94 15.88 -11.66
CA GLU A 168 19.13 17.32 -11.92
C GLU A 168 18.01 18.18 -11.28
N GLN A 169 16.77 17.67 -11.15
CA GLN A 169 15.68 18.36 -10.45
C GLN A 169 15.82 18.35 -8.92
N MET A 170 16.31 17.26 -8.31
CA MET A 170 16.43 17.15 -6.84
C MET A 170 17.77 17.62 -6.26
N THR A 171 18.85 17.67 -7.05
CA THR A 171 20.16 18.22 -6.64
C THR A 171 19.99 19.63 -6.04
N PRO A 172 20.67 20.04 -4.95
CA PRO A 172 20.57 21.41 -4.44
C PRO A 172 21.04 22.46 -5.45
N SER A 173 20.39 23.63 -5.48
CA SER A 173 20.79 24.73 -6.37
C SER A 173 22.25 25.15 -6.12
N GLY A 174 23.07 25.14 -7.16
CA GLY A 174 24.50 25.48 -7.10
C GLY A 174 25.45 24.29 -6.86
N VAL A 175 24.93 23.07 -6.68
CA VAL A 175 25.72 21.82 -6.62
C VAL A 175 25.78 21.18 -8.01
N ASP A 176 26.92 20.57 -8.37
CA ASP A 176 27.02 19.75 -9.59
C ASP A 176 26.23 18.44 -9.35
N PRO A 177 25.26 18.08 -10.21
CA PRO A 177 24.46 16.87 -10.04
C PRO A 177 25.27 15.56 -9.93
N ALA A 178 26.50 15.50 -10.42
CA ALA A 178 27.37 14.34 -10.19
C ALA A 178 27.99 14.29 -8.79
N ASP A 179 28.19 15.44 -8.13
CA ASP A 179 28.64 15.48 -6.73
C ASP A 179 27.50 15.01 -5.82
N PHE A 180 26.26 15.42 -6.11
CA PHE A 180 25.06 14.92 -5.43
C PHE A 180 24.86 13.40 -5.60
N VAL A 181 25.21 12.84 -6.76
CA VAL A 181 25.27 11.38 -6.96
C VAL A 181 26.39 10.74 -6.15
N ALA A 182 27.59 11.33 -6.09
CA ALA A 182 28.68 10.78 -5.28
C ALA A 182 28.27 10.69 -3.79
N GLU A 183 27.66 11.74 -3.24
CA GLU A 183 27.12 11.78 -1.88
C GLU A 183 26.03 10.72 -1.61
N TRP A 184 25.28 10.31 -2.65
CA TRP A 184 24.36 9.17 -2.58
C TRP A 184 25.10 7.82 -2.60
N LEU A 185 26.12 7.67 -3.45
CA LEU A 185 26.91 6.44 -3.58
C LEU A 185 27.75 6.11 -2.33
N GLU A 186 28.12 7.12 -1.52
CA GLU A 186 28.70 6.88 -0.18
C GLU A 186 27.72 6.15 0.76
N GLY A 187 26.41 6.31 0.58
CA GLY A 187 25.36 5.60 1.34
C GLY A 187 25.30 4.08 1.11
N PHE A 188 26.18 3.54 0.27
CA PHE A 188 26.33 2.11 0.02
C PHE A 188 27.55 1.49 0.73
N GLN A 189 28.41 2.31 1.34
CA GLN A 189 29.43 1.84 2.27
C GLN A 189 28.77 1.28 3.56
N PRO A 190 29.48 0.48 4.37
CA PRO A 190 28.98 0.03 5.67
C PRO A 190 28.66 1.21 6.59
N LEU A 191 27.42 1.28 7.05
CA LEU A 191 26.90 2.28 7.98
C LEU A 191 26.24 1.59 9.17
N THR A 192 25.75 2.36 10.13
CA THR A 192 24.91 1.87 11.23
C THR A 192 23.64 2.71 11.31
N ILE A 193 22.49 2.08 11.14
CA ILE A 193 21.16 2.72 11.19
C ILE A 193 20.39 2.13 12.37
N ASN A 194 19.88 2.97 13.27
CA ASN A 194 19.16 2.59 14.50
C ASN A 194 19.90 1.61 15.45
N GLY A 195 21.22 1.40 15.24
CA GLY A 195 22.05 0.45 15.99
C GLY A 195 22.45 -0.79 15.19
N TYR A 196 21.83 -1.04 14.04
CA TYR A 196 22.11 -2.19 13.18
C TYR A 196 23.11 -1.82 12.08
N PRO A 197 24.18 -2.62 11.85
CA PRO A 197 25.13 -2.40 10.77
C PRO A 197 24.54 -2.78 9.39
N THR A 198 24.99 -2.13 8.33
CA THR A 198 24.64 -2.50 6.95
C THR A 198 25.77 -3.22 6.21
N THR A 199 25.39 -4.13 5.31
CA THR A 199 26.27 -4.92 4.45
C THR A 199 27.11 -4.03 3.52
N SER A 200 28.36 -4.42 3.27
CA SER A 200 29.24 -3.69 2.33
C SER A 200 28.87 -3.98 0.88
N ARG A 201 28.70 -2.94 0.05
CA ARG A 201 28.36 -3.11 -1.38
C ARG A 201 29.56 -2.88 -2.29
N GLY A 202 29.79 -3.82 -3.20
CA GLY A 202 30.85 -3.81 -4.22
C GLY A 202 30.60 -2.80 -5.34
N MET A 203 30.71 -1.50 -5.02
CA MET A 203 30.43 -0.36 -5.90
C MET A 203 31.15 -0.37 -7.26
N PHE A 204 32.26 -1.11 -7.38
CA PHE A 204 32.99 -1.31 -8.64
C PHE A 204 32.09 -1.83 -9.80
N SER A 205 31.14 -2.73 -9.51
CA SER A 205 30.21 -3.25 -10.53
C SER A 205 29.34 -2.16 -11.17
N LEU A 206 28.95 -1.14 -10.40
CA LEU A 206 28.18 0.00 -10.89
C LEU A 206 29.08 1.00 -11.61
N LEU A 207 30.20 1.38 -11.00
CA LEU A 207 31.11 2.39 -11.55
C LEU A 207 31.77 1.93 -12.88
N ASN A 208 32.04 0.64 -13.05
CA ASN A 208 32.53 0.09 -14.33
C ASN A 208 31.49 0.15 -15.46
N LEU A 209 30.21 0.42 -15.16
CA LEU A 209 29.15 0.66 -16.14
C LEU A 209 28.83 2.15 -16.33
N TRP A 210 29.48 3.05 -15.57
CA TRP A 210 29.17 4.49 -15.57
C TRP A 210 30.42 5.33 -15.87
N PRO A 211 30.60 5.79 -17.13
CA PRO A 211 31.74 6.61 -17.52
C PRO A 211 31.86 7.93 -16.74
N THR A 212 33.09 8.42 -16.61
CA THR A 212 33.39 9.74 -16.05
C THR A 212 33.67 10.79 -17.14
N ARG A 213 33.39 12.04 -16.80
CA ARG A 213 33.77 13.25 -17.54
C ARG A 213 35.28 13.51 -17.44
N PRO A 214 35.87 14.37 -18.29
CA PRO A 214 37.28 14.76 -18.21
C PRO A 214 37.71 15.46 -16.91
N ASP A 215 36.76 15.90 -16.08
CA ASP A 215 36.98 16.46 -14.74
C ASP A 215 37.07 15.37 -13.64
N GLY A 216 36.87 14.10 -14.00
CA GLY A 216 36.88 12.94 -13.11
C GLY A 216 35.52 12.59 -12.49
N LYS A 217 34.49 13.43 -12.64
CA LYS A 217 33.15 13.19 -12.08
C LYS A 217 32.34 12.24 -12.97
N LEU A 218 31.31 11.60 -12.42
CA LEU A 218 30.39 10.77 -13.21
C LEU A 218 29.72 11.59 -14.33
N ASP A 219 29.57 10.98 -15.50
CA ASP A 219 28.82 11.55 -16.61
C ASP A 219 27.36 11.10 -16.54
N LEU A 220 26.49 11.98 -16.03
CA LEU A 220 25.05 11.73 -15.97
C LEU A 220 24.40 11.53 -17.34
N ALA A 221 24.97 12.03 -18.44
CA ALA A 221 24.48 11.74 -19.78
C ALA A 221 24.69 10.26 -20.19
N GLN A 222 25.63 9.57 -19.55
CA GLN A 222 25.97 8.16 -19.75
C GLN A 222 25.62 7.28 -18.52
N ALA A 223 24.69 7.73 -17.68
CA ALA A 223 24.23 6.93 -16.53
C ALA A 223 23.58 5.61 -17.00
N PRO A 224 23.91 4.45 -16.38
CA PRO A 224 23.50 3.11 -16.86
C PRO A 224 22.04 2.75 -16.59
N PHE A 225 21.27 3.66 -15.98
CA PHE A 225 19.89 3.45 -15.56
C PHE A 225 18.90 3.69 -16.72
N ARG A 226 18.29 2.60 -17.23
CA ARG A 226 17.16 2.66 -18.18
C ARG A 226 15.83 2.70 -17.44
N LEU A 227 14.85 3.42 -17.97
CA LEU A 227 13.48 3.40 -17.44
C LEU A 227 12.84 2.02 -17.69
N LEU A 228 12.19 1.45 -16.67
CA LEU A 228 11.43 0.20 -16.75
C LEU A 228 9.91 0.43 -16.64
N GLY A 229 9.48 1.53 -16.02
CA GLY A 229 8.09 1.93 -15.99
C GLY A 229 7.80 3.13 -15.08
N ILE A 230 6.65 3.74 -15.32
CA ILE A 230 6.08 4.83 -14.51
C ILE A 230 4.83 4.28 -13.82
N PHE A 231 4.74 4.41 -12.50
CA PHE A 231 3.67 3.81 -11.71
C PHE A 231 2.87 4.88 -10.96
N ASN A 232 1.55 4.83 -11.10
CA ASN A 232 0.63 5.59 -10.27
C ASN A 232 0.35 4.81 -8.97
N ARG A 233 0.46 5.49 -7.83
CA ARG A 233 0.17 4.99 -6.48
C ARG A 233 -0.76 5.92 -5.70
N THR A 234 -1.83 6.40 -6.35
CA THR A 234 -2.94 7.14 -5.69
C THR A 234 -3.65 6.35 -4.59
N ASP A 235 -3.42 5.03 -4.49
CA ASP A 235 -3.87 4.17 -3.40
C ASP A 235 -3.15 4.45 -2.06
N LEU A 236 -1.90 4.94 -2.06
CA LEU A 236 -1.13 5.07 -0.83
C LEU A 236 -1.63 6.23 0.06
N HIS A 237 -2.16 5.90 1.24
CA HIS A 237 -2.73 6.86 2.19
C HIS A 237 -1.67 7.73 2.91
N ALA A 238 -0.48 7.18 3.18
CA ALA A 238 0.58 7.89 3.90
C ALA A 238 1.11 9.14 3.17
N SER A 239 0.98 9.19 1.84
CA SER A 239 1.53 10.25 0.97
C SER A 239 0.50 11.34 0.62
N GLY A 240 -0.57 11.49 1.41
CA GLY A 240 -1.60 12.52 1.21
C GLY A 240 -2.45 12.27 -0.04
N SER A 241 -2.25 13.05 -1.11
CA SER A 241 -2.95 12.82 -2.38
C SER A 241 -2.51 11.53 -3.09
N GLY A 242 -1.43 10.90 -2.62
CA GLY A 242 -0.90 9.63 -3.11
C GLY A 242 0.55 9.77 -3.52
N GLU A 243 1.02 8.82 -4.32
CA GLU A 243 2.41 8.76 -4.77
C GLU A 243 2.48 8.41 -6.26
N ALA A 244 3.60 8.72 -6.92
CA ALA A 244 3.93 8.20 -8.24
C ALA A 244 5.42 7.84 -8.30
N ARG A 245 5.75 6.78 -9.05
CA ARG A 245 7.10 6.20 -9.07
C ARG A 245 7.69 6.18 -10.47
N PHE A 246 8.98 6.49 -10.58
CA PHE A 246 9.80 6.12 -11.73
C PHE A 246 10.70 4.96 -11.32
N VAL A 247 10.54 3.80 -11.96
CA VAL A 247 11.39 2.62 -11.73
C VAL A 247 12.40 2.52 -12.85
N PHE A 248 13.69 2.65 -12.52
CA PHE A 248 14.81 2.40 -13.40
C PHE A 248 15.48 1.07 -13.07
N GLY A 249 16.27 0.55 -14.00
CA GLY A 249 17.16 -0.56 -13.73
C GLY A 249 18.41 -0.60 -14.61
N ILE A 250 19.33 -1.48 -14.23
CA ILE A 250 20.56 -1.77 -14.96
C ILE A 250 20.48 -3.18 -15.52
N VAL A 251 20.80 -3.33 -16.82
CA VAL A 251 21.09 -4.62 -17.43
C VAL A 251 22.62 -4.79 -17.48
N PRO A 252 23.22 -5.71 -16.71
CA PRO A 252 24.63 -6.02 -16.88
C PRO A 252 24.85 -6.68 -18.26
N PRO A 253 25.94 -6.36 -18.99
CA PRO A 253 26.21 -6.93 -20.32
C PRO A 253 26.31 -8.46 -20.35
N ASN A 254 26.55 -9.10 -19.20
CA ASN A 254 26.55 -10.54 -19.01
C ASN A 254 25.46 -10.91 -17.99
N HIS A 255 24.45 -11.68 -18.39
CA HIS A 255 23.32 -12.10 -17.54
C HIS A 255 23.67 -13.12 -16.43
N PHE A 256 24.94 -13.22 -16.02
CA PHE A 256 25.44 -14.15 -14.99
C PHE A 256 25.61 -13.49 -13.62
N ILE A 257 25.35 -12.18 -13.51
CA ILE A 257 25.29 -11.40 -12.27
C ILE A 257 23.93 -10.72 -12.26
N GLY A 258 23.27 -10.61 -11.10
CA GLY A 258 21.94 -10.03 -11.02
C GLY A 258 21.90 -8.52 -11.26
N GLY A 259 20.68 -7.99 -11.26
CA GLY A 259 20.42 -6.61 -11.63
C GLY A 259 20.50 -5.63 -10.47
N MET A 260 20.16 -4.38 -10.79
CA MET A 260 19.81 -3.36 -9.82
C MET A 260 18.58 -2.62 -10.33
N THR A 261 17.66 -2.25 -9.45
CA THR A 261 16.67 -1.21 -9.71
C THR A 261 16.85 -0.02 -8.79
N VAL A 262 16.45 1.15 -9.29
CA VAL A 262 16.38 2.42 -8.54
C VAL A 262 14.97 2.96 -8.73
N ILE A 263 14.29 3.26 -7.64
CA ILE A 263 12.90 3.70 -7.61
C ILE A 263 12.85 5.09 -7.00
N PHE A 264 12.49 6.09 -7.80
CA PHE A 264 12.18 7.42 -7.32
C PHE A 264 10.71 7.48 -6.97
N GLU A 265 10.38 7.61 -5.67
CA GLU A 265 8.99 7.63 -5.19
C GLU A 265 8.63 9.06 -4.80
N TYR A 266 7.78 9.70 -5.60
CA TYR A 266 7.36 11.08 -5.43
C TYR A 266 5.98 11.15 -4.77
N ARG A 267 5.82 12.01 -3.77
CA ARG A 267 4.51 12.43 -3.27
C ARG A 267 3.77 13.13 -4.41
N LEU A 268 2.45 12.97 -4.47
CA LEU A 268 1.61 13.75 -5.37
C LEU A 268 1.22 15.06 -4.66
N PRO A 269 1.80 16.22 -5.01
CA PRO A 269 1.56 17.45 -4.27
C PRO A 269 0.13 17.98 -4.49
N THR A 270 -0.42 18.60 -3.44
CA THR A 270 -1.63 19.42 -3.57
C THR A 270 -1.22 20.82 -4.06
N ASN A 271 -1.74 21.21 -5.22
CA ASN A 271 -1.50 22.53 -5.83
C ASN A 271 -2.75 23.02 -6.60
N SER A 272 -2.68 24.18 -7.25
CA SER A 272 -3.83 24.76 -7.97
C SER A 272 -4.24 24.01 -9.25
N ILE A 273 -3.41 23.09 -9.75
CA ILE A 273 -3.65 22.27 -10.94
C ILE A 273 -4.18 20.89 -10.53
N ALA A 274 -3.70 20.35 -9.41
CA ALA A 274 -4.16 19.12 -8.78
C ALA A 274 -4.38 19.35 -7.27
N PRO A 275 -5.57 19.83 -6.84
CA PRO A 275 -5.84 20.17 -5.44
C PRO A 275 -5.92 18.95 -4.52
N ASP A 276 -6.30 17.78 -5.03
CA ASP A 276 -6.63 16.60 -4.22
C ASP A 276 -6.37 15.26 -4.96
N ARG A 277 -6.47 14.16 -4.21
CA ARG A 277 -6.36 12.78 -4.70
C ARG A 277 -7.25 12.47 -5.91
N HIS A 278 -8.50 12.92 -5.92
CA HIS A 278 -9.42 12.63 -7.02
C HIS A 278 -9.00 13.38 -8.30
N SER A 279 -8.46 14.59 -8.18
CA SER A 279 -7.89 15.33 -9.31
C SER A 279 -6.64 14.65 -9.91
N TRP A 280 -5.83 13.98 -9.11
CA TRP A 280 -4.72 13.13 -9.59
C TRP A 280 -5.22 11.85 -10.26
N ILE A 281 -6.18 11.17 -9.64
CA ILE A 281 -6.84 9.98 -10.21
C ILE A 281 -7.46 10.29 -11.59
N ALA A 282 -8.24 11.36 -11.70
CA ALA A 282 -8.85 11.79 -12.95
C ALA A 282 -7.82 12.14 -14.04
N ARG A 283 -6.64 12.66 -13.66
CA ARG A 283 -5.52 12.94 -14.57
C ARG A 283 -4.92 11.67 -15.16
N PHE A 284 -4.57 10.70 -14.32
CA PHE A 284 -4.08 9.41 -14.82
C PHE A 284 -5.17 8.68 -15.63
N HIS A 285 -6.43 8.74 -15.21
CA HIS A 285 -7.54 8.08 -15.90
C HIS A 285 -7.77 8.55 -17.34
N ALA A 286 -7.51 9.83 -17.63
CA ALA A 286 -7.60 10.37 -18.98
C ALA A 286 -6.65 9.66 -19.98
N LEU A 287 -5.54 9.07 -19.50
CA LEU A 287 -4.58 8.33 -20.33
C LEU A 287 -5.15 7.02 -20.88
N GLY A 288 -6.08 6.37 -20.17
CA GLY A 288 -6.73 5.13 -20.60
C GLY A 288 -7.35 5.22 -22.00
N GLN A 289 -7.92 6.39 -22.30
CA GLN A 289 -8.61 6.72 -23.54
C GLN A 289 -7.69 7.21 -24.67
N ARG A 290 -6.37 7.13 -24.48
CA ARG A 290 -5.37 7.41 -25.51
C ARG A 290 -4.78 6.10 -26.03
N ALA A 291 -4.54 6.06 -27.33
CA ALA A 291 -3.61 5.09 -27.89
C ALA A 291 -2.18 5.51 -27.56
N PHE A 292 -1.30 4.55 -27.28
CA PHE A 292 0.12 4.80 -27.05
C PHE A 292 0.78 5.54 -28.23
N GLY A 293 1.81 6.34 -27.93
CA GLY A 293 2.52 7.19 -28.90
C GLY A 293 2.57 8.66 -28.48
N ALA A 294 2.89 9.54 -29.43
CA ALA A 294 3.32 10.91 -29.13
C ALA A 294 2.33 11.75 -28.28
N GLN A 295 1.02 11.62 -28.50
CA GLN A 295 0.01 12.34 -27.70
C GLN A 295 -0.11 11.75 -26.28
N TYR A 296 -0.17 10.42 -26.14
CA TYR A 296 -0.14 9.76 -24.83
C TYR A 296 1.10 10.20 -24.04
N ASN A 297 2.27 10.19 -24.69
CA ASN A 297 3.53 10.57 -24.05
C ASN A 297 3.57 12.05 -23.67
N GLN A 298 2.91 12.94 -24.43
CA GLN A 298 2.78 14.36 -24.09
C GLN A 298 1.82 14.58 -22.90
N GLU A 299 0.68 13.89 -22.88
CA GLU A 299 -0.31 14.01 -21.79
C GLU A 299 0.23 13.39 -20.48
N LEU A 300 0.91 12.23 -20.55
CA LEU A 300 1.63 11.65 -19.42
C LEU A 300 2.76 12.58 -18.92
N GLN A 301 3.53 13.19 -19.83
CA GLN A 301 4.60 14.11 -19.40
C GLN A 301 4.03 15.31 -18.63
N ALA A 302 2.92 15.87 -19.11
CA ALA A 302 2.22 16.97 -18.43
C ALA A 302 1.62 16.58 -17.07
N ILE A 303 1.52 15.28 -16.75
CA ILE A 303 1.17 14.78 -15.41
C ILE A 303 2.44 14.60 -14.57
N THR A 304 3.51 14.01 -15.14
CA THR A 304 4.76 13.77 -14.41
C THR A 304 5.48 15.07 -14.02
N ASP A 305 5.46 16.06 -14.91
CA ASP A 305 6.06 17.38 -14.70
C ASP A 305 5.50 18.10 -13.44
N LEU A 306 4.27 17.78 -13.02
CA LEU A 306 3.62 18.33 -11.83
C LEU A 306 4.17 17.79 -10.49
N PHE A 307 5.05 16.77 -10.51
CA PHE A 307 5.69 16.23 -9.31
C PHE A 307 7.20 15.99 -9.44
N THR A 308 7.74 15.79 -10.65
CA THR A 308 9.19 15.59 -10.85
C THR A 308 10.00 16.89 -10.83
N GLN A 309 9.42 18.01 -11.24
CA GLN A 309 10.12 19.27 -11.42
C GLN A 309 10.47 19.95 -10.09
N ARG A 310 11.60 20.65 -10.07
CA ARG A 310 11.98 21.52 -8.95
C ARG A 310 10.94 22.63 -8.76
N GLY A 311 10.38 22.71 -7.56
CA GLY A 311 9.30 23.63 -7.21
C GLY A 311 7.89 23.05 -7.33
N ALA A 312 7.75 21.77 -7.72
CA ALA A 312 6.46 21.06 -7.70
C ALA A 312 5.80 21.01 -6.31
N GLU A 313 6.62 20.98 -5.25
CA GLU A 313 6.20 21.20 -3.87
C GLU A 313 7.07 22.32 -3.25
N ARG A 314 6.49 23.09 -2.31
CA ARG A 314 7.20 24.15 -1.59
C ARG A 314 8.25 23.54 -0.67
N SER A 315 9.47 24.07 -0.72
CA SER A 315 10.52 23.58 0.19
C SER A 315 10.23 23.85 1.67
N THR A 316 10.42 22.83 2.50
CA THR A 316 10.29 22.79 3.97
C THR A 316 11.36 21.85 4.55
N MET A 317 11.42 21.63 5.87
CA MET A 317 12.35 20.62 6.42
C MET A 317 12.01 19.18 5.99
N GLY A 318 10.74 18.88 5.71
CA GLY A 318 10.29 17.58 5.16
C GLY A 318 10.22 17.54 3.63
N ASN A 319 10.63 18.62 2.97
CA ASN A 319 10.77 18.75 1.51
C ASN A 319 11.96 19.70 1.23
N PRO A 320 13.22 19.28 1.40
CA PRO A 320 14.34 20.12 1.02
C PRO A 320 14.51 20.16 -0.51
N ASN A 321 15.38 21.05 -1.00
CA ASN A 321 15.70 21.27 -2.42
C ASN A 321 14.50 21.65 -3.34
N ALA A 322 13.28 21.78 -2.79
CA ALA A 322 12.00 21.92 -3.49
C ALA A 322 11.67 20.74 -4.42
N SER A 323 11.86 19.51 -3.94
CA SER A 323 11.60 18.28 -4.71
C SER A 323 10.50 17.45 -4.03
N ALA A 324 9.43 17.08 -4.73
CA ALA A 324 8.35 16.26 -4.17
C ALA A 324 8.73 14.78 -3.91
N LEU A 325 10.02 14.43 -3.98
CA LEU A 325 10.51 13.09 -3.66
C LEU A 325 10.18 12.75 -2.19
N ALA A 326 9.45 11.65 -1.98
CA ALA A 326 9.25 11.07 -0.65
C ALA A 326 10.52 10.34 -0.20
N GLN A 327 10.95 9.37 -1.03
CA GLN A 327 12.15 8.59 -0.83
C GLN A 327 12.71 8.09 -2.18
N LEU A 328 14.01 7.80 -2.22
CA LEU A 328 14.63 6.97 -3.24
C LEU A 328 14.81 5.57 -2.66
N ARG A 329 14.51 4.52 -3.43
CA ARG A 329 14.69 3.12 -3.01
C ARG A 329 15.53 2.34 -4.01
N THR A 330 16.31 1.38 -3.53
CA THR A 330 17.11 0.47 -4.37
C THR A 330 16.79 -0.99 -4.07
N SER A 331 17.01 -1.85 -5.07
CA SER A 331 16.95 -3.30 -4.93
C SER A 331 18.10 -3.88 -5.74
N GLU A 332 19.02 -4.59 -5.09
CA GLU A 332 20.40 -4.70 -5.54
C GLU A 332 20.97 -6.12 -5.43
N ASP A 333 21.42 -6.68 -6.55
CA ASP A 333 22.29 -7.86 -6.61
C ASP A 333 23.59 -7.57 -7.38
N LEU A 334 23.54 -6.63 -8.35
CA LEU A 334 24.66 -6.13 -9.15
C LEU A 334 25.93 -5.80 -8.34
N MET A 335 25.77 -5.28 -7.12
CA MET A 335 26.87 -4.85 -6.24
C MET A 335 27.24 -5.89 -5.18
N GLY A 336 26.82 -7.14 -5.35
CA GLY A 336 27.20 -8.27 -4.50
C GLY A 336 26.04 -8.87 -3.70
N ALA A 337 26.29 -10.07 -3.18
CA ALA A 337 25.39 -10.82 -2.31
C ALA A 337 25.70 -10.54 -0.82
N PRO A 338 24.72 -10.64 0.12
CA PRO A 338 23.29 -10.92 -0.13
C PRO A 338 22.62 -9.82 -0.97
N TRP A 339 21.41 -10.08 -1.45
CA TRP A 339 20.60 -9.00 -2.01
C TRP A 339 20.29 -7.98 -0.92
N SER A 340 20.38 -6.71 -1.28
CA SER A 340 20.05 -5.57 -0.43
C SER A 340 18.89 -4.78 -1.04
N TRP A 341 17.91 -4.42 -0.20
CA TRP A 341 16.95 -3.36 -0.47
C TRP A 341 17.20 -2.18 0.47
N ARG A 342 17.32 -0.96 -0.05
CA ARG A 342 17.66 0.22 0.76
C ARG A 342 16.77 1.40 0.45
N GLU A 343 16.64 2.29 1.43
CA GLU A 343 15.84 3.50 1.35
C GLU A 343 16.71 4.72 1.68
N PHE A 344 16.58 5.78 0.89
CA PHE A 344 17.35 7.02 1.03
C PHE A 344 16.40 8.21 1.04
N HIS A 345 16.56 9.09 2.02
CA HIS A 345 15.77 10.33 2.14
C HIS A 345 16.66 11.54 1.83
N LEU A 346 16.06 12.65 1.36
CA LEU A 346 16.77 13.92 1.28
C LEU A 346 16.91 14.51 2.70
N VAL A 347 18.11 14.45 3.26
CA VAL A 347 18.42 14.96 4.60
C VAL A 347 19.16 16.31 4.49
N PRO A 348 18.67 17.40 5.10
CA PRO A 348 19.37 18.67 5.15
C PRO A 348 20.70 18.57 5.91
N GLU A 349 21.77 19.15 5.35
CA GLU A 349 23.06 19.21 6.02
C GLU A 349 23.04 20.15 7.24
N PRO A 350 23.71 19.82 8.37
CA PRO A 350 23.68 20.63 9.60
C PRO A 350 24.16 22.08 9.45
N THR A 351 24.82 22.40 8.34
CA THR A 351 25.43 23.71 8.03
C THR A 351 24.60 24.58 7.09
N GLY A 352 23.46 24.13 6.56
CA GLY A 352 22.69 24.92 5.60
C GLY A 352 21.34 24.36 5.14
N TYR A 353 20.88 24.83 3.98
CA TYR A 353 19.59 24.45 3.36
C TYR A 353 19.74 23.45 2.20
N GLN A 354 20.95 22.97 1.93
CA GLN A 354 21.20 21.92 0.95
C GLN A 354 20.92 20.56 1.59
N ALA A 355 20.20 19.69 0.88
CA ALA A 355 20.00 18.30 1.31
C ALA A 355 20.57 17.31 0.30
N PHE A 356 21.09 16.20 0.81
CA PHE A 356 21.63 15.09 0.02
C PHE A 356 20.88 13.80 0.35
N LEU A 357 20.93 12.83 -0.56
CA LEU A 357 20.37 11.50 -0.31
C LEU A 357 21.22 10.78 0.73
N ARG A 358 20.66 10.53 1.91
CA ARG A 358 21.29 9.75 2.98
C ARG A 358 20.49 8.49 3.26
N LEU A 359 21.19 7.40 3.59
CA LEU A 359 20.56 6.13 3.93
C LEU A 359 19.65 6.28 5.15
N ALA A 360 18.43 5.76 5.05
CA ALA A 360 17.39 5.80 6.07
C ALA A 360 17.10 4.39 6.61
N GLY A 361 16.24 4.29 7.63
CA GLY A 361 15.70 3.00 8.06
C GLY A 361 14.74 2.44 7.02
N ALA A 362 14.82 1.16 6.71
CA ALA A 362 13.96 0.50 5.73
C ALA A 362 12.51 0.47 6.22
N ALA A 363 11.61 1.24 5.60
CA ALA A 363 10.24 1.39 6.10
C ALA A 363 9.49 0.05 6.19
N GLN A 364 8.82 -0.18 7.33
CA GLN A 364 8.12 -1.43 7.67
C GLN A 364 8.96 -2.71 7.55
N THR A 365 10.29 -2.59 7.60
CA THR A 365 11.21 -3.73 7.50
C THR A 365 12.15 -3.74 8.70
N PRO A 366 11.98 -4.69 9.64
CA PRO A 366 12.87 -4.81 10.79
C PRO A 366 14.19 -5.47 10.38
N ASP A 367 15.25 -5.14 11.12
CA ASP A 367 16.57 -5.71 10.88
C ASP A 367 16.57 -7.25 10.98
N GLN A 368 17.32 -7.92 10.11
CA GLN A 368 17.31 -9.38 10.02
C GLN A 368 17.81 -10.07 11.30
N GLN A 369 18.59 -9.37 12.14
CA GLN A 369 19.07 -9.86 13.44
C GLN A 369 17.97 -9.98 14.49
N LEU A 370 16.80 -9.34 14.31
CA LEU A 370 15.67 -9.41 15.23
C LEU A 370 14.84 -10.70 15.09
N ASN A 371 15.29 -11.66 14.28
CA ASN A 371 14.56 -12.91 14.07
C ASN A 371 14.63 -13.80 15.32
N GLY A 372 13.51 -13.93 16.03
CA GLY A 372 13.45 -14.55 17.36
C GLY A 372 13.76 -13.60 18.52
N ASP A 373 13.86 -12.28 18.29
CA ASP A 373 14.00 -11.30 19.39
C ASP A 373 12.71 -11.20 20.22
N ALA A 374 12.89 -11.08 21.55
CA ALA A 374 11.80 -11.01 22.51
C ALA A 374 11.09 -9.65 22.54
N GLY A 375 11.76 -8.56 22.15
CA GLY A 375 11.16 -7.23 22.02
C GLY A 375 10.23 -7.16 20.80
N LEU A 376 10.72 -7.64 19.65
CA LEU A 376 9.90 -7.76 18.44
C LEU A 376 8.76 -8.76 18.63
N GLU A 377 8.99 -9.94 19.23
CA GLU A 377 7.92 -10.89 19.59
C GLU A 377 6.83 -10.24 20.46
N ALA A 378 7.21 -9.52 21.51
CA ALA A 378 6.26 -8.82 22.37
C ALA A 378 5.45 -7.75 21.61
N PHE A 379 6.10 -7.03 20.67
CA PHE A 379 5.41 -6.09 19.79
C PHE A 379 4.41 -6.79 18.86
N LEU A 380 4.78 -7.91 18.24
CA LEU A 380 3.92 -8.67 17.34
C LEU A 380 2.67 -9.19 18.07
N LEU A 381 2.85 -9.75 19.27
CA LEU A 381 1.76 -10.26 20.10
C LEU A 381 0.83 -9.13 20.60
N ALA A 382 1.38 -7.99 21.04
CA ALA A 382 0.60 -6.85 21.50
C ALA A 382 -0.22 -6.20 20.38
N ASN A 383 0.29 -6.18 19.15
CA ASN A 383 -0.35 -5.52 17.99
C ASN A 383 -1.08 -6.49 17.04
N ARG A 384 -1.25 -7.76 17.43
CA ARG A 384 -1.76 -8.87 16.60
C ARG A 384 -2.86 -8.50 15.62
N ALA A 385 -3.92 -7.85 16.10
CA ALA A 385 -5.09 -7.53 15.28
C ALA A 385 -4.78 -6.51 14.17
N GLY A 386 -3.99 -5.48 14.48
CA GLY A 386 -3.58 -4.47 13.51
C GLY A 386 -2.53 -4.98 12.53
N ILE A 387 -1.64 -5.90 12.95
CA ILE A 387 -0.69 -6.56 12.05
C ILE A 387 -1.41 -7.51 11.08
N ILE A 388 -2.34 -8.33 11.55
CA ILE A 388 -3.16 -9.19 10.67
C ILE A 388 -4.00 -8.33 9.71
N ALA A 389 -4.45 -7.16 10.15
CA ALA A 389 -5.17 -6.19 9.32
C ALA A 389 -4.26 -5.20 8.55
N GLY A 390 -2.95 -5.43 8.44
CA GLY A 390 -2.04 -4.59 7.63
C GLY A 390 -1.91 -3.10 8.06
N ALA A 391 -2.33 -2.77 9.28
CA ALA A 391 -2.59 -1.40 9.74
C ALA A 391 -1.69 -0.92 10.88
N THR A 392 -0.84 -1.79 11.46
CA THR A 392 0.12 -1.41 12.52
C THR A 392 1.48 -1.06 11.90
N PRO A 393 1.95 0.19 12.00
CA PRO A 393 3.33 0.51 11.67
C PRO A 393 4.28 -0.01 12.77
N LEU A 394 5.40 -0.62 12.36
CA LEU A 394 6.51 -0.99 13.24
C LEU A 394 7.10 0.22 13.98
N ASP A 395 7.60 -0.02 15.19
CA ASP A 395 8.40 0.94 15.94
C ASP A 395 9.74 1.21 15.19
N PRO A 396 10.16 2.47 15.01
CA PRO A 396 11.41 2.81 14.33
C PRO A 396 12.66 2.16 14.91
N SER A 397 12.67 1.80 16.20
CA SER A 397 13.80 1.13 16.86
C SER A 397 14.07 -0.30 16.38
N PHE A 398 13.12 -0.93 15.67
CA PHE A 398 13.34 -2.22 15.02
C PHE A 398 13.88 -2.11 13.58
N LEU A 399 13.81 -0.92 12.95
CA LEU A 399 14.09 -0.78 11.52
C LEU A 399 15.60 -0.75 11.25
N GLY A 400 16.10 -1.74 10.51
CA GLY A 400 17.48 -1.77 10.00
C GLY A 400 17.70 -0.77 8.86
N GLY A 401 18.95 -0.60 8.44
CA GLY A 401 19.29 0.25 7.28
C GLY A 401 18.97 -0.36 5.92
N GLU A 402 18.58 -1.64 5.89
CA GLU A 402 18.25 -2.37 4.68
C GLU A 402 17.34 -3.58 4.94
N ALA A 403 16.76 -4.15 3.88
CA ALA A 403 16.27 -5.51 3.87
C ALA A 403 17.33 -6.42 3.25
N GLU A 404 17.63 -7.54 3.89
CA GLU A 404 18.51 -8.59 3.34
C GLU A 404 17.71 -9.83 2.88
N GLY A 405 18.29 -10.57 1.93
CA GLY A 405 17.79 -11.85 1.47
C GLY A 405 18.77 -12.48 0.47
N ASN A 406 18.64 -13.77 0.19
CA ASN A 406 19.44 -14.42 -0.86
C ASN A 406 18.53 -14.77 -2.03
N VAL A 407 19.03 -14.59 -3.25
CA VAL A 407 18.29 -14.81 -4.50
C VAL A 407 18.19 -16.31 -4.82
N VAL A 408 17.51 -17.04 -3.91
CA VAL A 408 17.37 -18.50 -3.82
C VAL A 408 18.67 -19.25 -3.43
N PRO A 409 18.65 -20.24 -2.51
CA PRO A 409 17.57 -20.67 -1.61
C PRO A 409 17.91 -20.36 -0.14
N SER A 410 17.61 -19.15 0.34
CA SER A 410 17.55 -18.90 1.80
C SER A 410 16.10 -18.94 2.28
N ALA A 411 15.69 -20.08 2.84
CA ALA A 411 14.43 -20.25 3.57
C ALA A 411 14.45 -19.52 4.94
N THR A 412 14.94 -18.27 4.95
CA THR A 412 15.00 -17.40 6.13
C THR A 412 13.60 -16.91 6.42
N LYS A 413 12.88 -17.70 7.21
CA LYS A 413 11.54 -17.39 7.70
C LYS A 413 11.64 -16.60 9.00
N TRP A 414 10.75 -15.62 9.20
CA TRP A 414 10.52 -15.03 10.52
C TRP A 414 9.99 -16.10 11.48
N VAL A 415 10.65 -16.35 12.61
CA VAL A 415 10.31 -17.37 13.60
C VAL A 415 10.45 -16.81 15.01
N PHE A 416 9.36 -16.84 15.78
CA PHE A 416 9.31 -16.41 17.18
C PHE A 416 8.59 -17.48 18.02
N PRO A 417 9.07 -17.87 19.21
CA PRO A 417 8.54 -19.02 19.96
C PRO A 417 7.05 -19.00 20.30
N GLY A 418 6.45 -17.82 20.48
CA GLY A 418 5.05 -17.61 20.88
C GLY A 418 4.14 -17.07 19.78
N VAL A 419 4.65 -16.80 18.57
CA VAL A 419 3.87 -16.23 17.46
C VAL A 419 3.36 -17.35 16.54
N ASP A 420 2.04 -17.40 16.32
CA ASP A 420 1.44 -18.39 15.42
C ASP A 420 1.59 -18.04 13.93
N GLU A 421 1.46 -19.07 13.09
CA GLU A 421 1.67 -18.97 11.64
C GLU A 421 0.83 -17.87 10.96
N PRO A 422 -0.47 -17.63 11.29
CA PRO A 422 -1.23 -16.52 10.72
C PRO A 422 -0.66 -15.14 11.04
N LEU A 423 -0.32 -14.86 12.31
CA LEU A 423 0.28 -13.56 12.69
C LEU A 423 1.67 -13.39 12.07
N ARG A 424 2.48 -14.45 12.11
CA ARG A 424 3.83 -14.50 11.55
C ARG A 424 3.84 -14.33 10.02
N HIS A 425 2.88 -14.91 9.30
CA HIS A 425 2.73 -14.78 7.85
C HIS A 425 2.24 -13.38 7.45
N ALA A 426 1.22 -12.86 8.13
CA ALA A 426 0.72 -11.50 7.89
C ALA A 426 1.84 -10.47 8.11
N PHE A 427 2.61 -10.61 9.18
CA PHE A 427 3.81 -9.81 9.44
C PHE A 427 4.85 -9.96 8.32
N ALA A 428 5.24 -11.19 7.97
CA ALA A 428 6.27 -11.43 6.97
C ALA A 428 5.93 -10.80 5.60
N GLY A 429 4.67 -10.90 5.16
CA GLY A 429 4.18 -10.29 3.92
C GLY A 429 4.17 -8.75 3.90
N GLN A 430 4.30 -8.08 5.06
CA GLN A 430 4.44 -6.62 5.17
C GLN A 430 5.90 -6.16 5.20
N THR A 431 6.84 -7.04 5.54
CA THR A 431 8.28 -6.74 5.62
C THR A 431 8.99 -7.09 4.30
N CYS A 432 9.95 -6.26 3.86
CA CYS A 432 10.66 -6.56 2.61
C CYS A 432 11.49 -7.85 2.68
N ASN A 433 12.18 -8.09 3.81
CA ASN A 433 12.96 -9.32 4.05
C ASN A 433 12.09 -10.54 4.38
N GLY A 434 10.90 -10.39 4.95
CA GLY A 434 9.95 -11.51 5.05
C GLY A 434 9.45 -11.93 3.67
N CYS A 435 8.86 -11.00 2.93
CA CYS A 435 8.27 -11.25 1.61
C CYS A 435 9.30 -11.83 0.62
N HIS A 436 10.46 -11.17 0.44
CA HIS A 436 11.48 -11.60 -0.52
C HIS A 436 12.32 -12.83 -0.10
N ASN A 437 12.08 -13.44 1.08
CA ASN A 437 12.66 -14.73 1.44
C ASN A 437 11.58 -15.84 1.44
N ALA A 438 11.28 -16.44 2.60
CA ALA A 438 10.54 -17.71 2.69
C ALA A 438 9.03 -17.63 2.36
N GLU A 439 8.45 -16.45 2.19
CA GLU A 439 7.02 -16.31 1.86
C GLU A 439 6.72 -16.42 0.37
N THR A 440 7.66 -16.04 -0.51
CA THR A 440 7.46 -16.03 -1.97
C THR A 440 8.48 -16.86 -2.75
N GLU A 441 8.85 -18.04 -2.24
CA GLU A 441 9.85 -18.97 -2.81
C GLU A 441 9.59 -19.45 -4.27
N GLN A 442 8.51 -18.98 -4.92
CA GLN A 442 8.09 -19.38 -6.27
C GLN A 442 7.85 -18.21 -7.24
N LEU A 443 8.18 -16.97 -6.88
CA LEU A 443 8.14 -15.86 -7.84
C LEU A 443 9.35 -15.92 -8.78
N ALA A 444 9.13 -16.35 -10.02
CA ALA A 444 10.14 -16.46 -11.10
C ALA A 444 10.84 -15.14 -11.48
N THR A 445 10.41 -14.02 -10.88
CA THR A 445 11.12 -12.75 -10.86
C THR A 445 11.19 -12.27 -9.40
N PHE A 446 12.39 -12.31 -8.82
CA PHE A 446 12.66 -11.84 -7.46
C PHE A 446 12.35 -10.33 -7.27
N TYR A 447 12.31 -9.56 -8.36
CA TYR A 447 11.98 -8.14 -8.38
C TYR A 447 10.52 -7.91 -8.78
N HIS A 448 9.86 -6.91 -8.18
CA HIS A 448 8.55 -6.40 -8.64
C HIS A 448 8.55 -5.97 -10.11
N VAL A 449 9.64 -5.32 -10.54
CA VAL A 449 9.91 -4.93 -11.92
C VAL A 449 11.33 -5.43 -12.24
N ALA A 450 11.44 -6.48 -13.05
CA ALA A 450 12.68 -7.20 -13.27
C ALA A 450 13.60 -6.45 -14.26
N PRO A 451 14.79 -5.96 -13.82
CA PRO A 451 15.63 -5.08 -14.64
C PRO A 451 16.22 -5.78 -15.87
N PHE A 452 16.40 -7.10 -15.80
CA PHE A 452 16.95 -7.97 -16.86
C PHE A 452 15.87 -8.68 -17.70
N ALA A 453 14.58 -8.54 -17.38
CA ALA A 453 13.52 -9.24 -18.11
C ALA A 453 13.29 -8.65 -19.51
N THR A 454 12.74 -9.48 -20.41
CA THR A 454 12.31 -9.05 -21.74
C THR A 454 10.91 -8.44 -21.62
N PRO A 455 10.69 -7.16 -22.00
CA PRO A 455 9.41 -6.48 -21.80
C PRO A 455 8.24 -7.08 -22.60
N GLY A 456 8.51 -7.71 -23.75
CA GLY A 456 7.46 -8.10 -24.69
C GLY A 456 6.85 -6.89 -25.42
N PRO A 457 5.78 -7.10 -26.20
CA PRO A 457 5.20 -6.03 -27.05
C PRO A 457 4.52 -4.91 -26.26
N ASP A 458 3.93 -5.21 -25.10
CA ASP A 458 3.15 -4.30 -24.24
C ASP A 458 3.91 -3.87 -22.96
N GLY A 459 5.16 -4.32 -22.81
CA GLY A 459 5.99 -4.02 -21.63
C GLY A 459 5.74 -4.93 -20.42
N THR A 460 4.62 -5.66 -20.36
CA THR A 460 4.18 -6.39 -19.15
C THR A 460 5.13 -7.52 -18.75
N GLY A 461 6.02 -7.96 -19.64
CA GLY A 461 7.04 -8.97 -19.40
C GLY A 461 8.10 -8.59 -18.36
N VAL A 462 8.25 -7.31 -17.99
CA VAL A 462 9.09 -6.92 -16.83
C VAL A 462 8.40 -7.06 -15.48
N LEU A 463 7.08 -7.24 -15.42
CA LEU A 463 6.32 -7.24 -14.16
C LEU A 463 6.23 -8.64 -13.55
N SER A 464 6.45 -8.73 -12.24
CA SER A 464 6.27 -9.99 -11.50
C SER A 464 4.80 -10.42 -11.47
N ASN A 465 4.56 -11.72 -11.29
CA ASN A 465 3.20 -12.26 -11.16
C ASN A 465 2.46 -11.63 -9.96
N PHE A 466 3.12 -11.46 -8.82
CA PHE A 466 2.56 -10.71 -7.69
C PHE A 466 2.10 -9.29 -8.07
N VAL A 467 2.88 -8.56 -8.88
CA VAL A 467 2.47 -7.22 -9.34
C VAL A 467 1.26 -7.29 -10.29
N LYS A 468 1.22 -8.24 -11.23
CA LYS A 468 0.14 -8.38 -12.23
C LYS A 468 -1.16 -8.96 -11.66
N GLU A 469 -1.06 -9.87 -10.69
CA GLU A 469 -2.17 -10.71 -10.23
C GLU A 469 -2.73 -10.26 -8.86
N VAL A 470 -1.95 -9.52 -8.06
CA VAL A 470 -2.38 -9.02 -6.73
C VAL A 470 -2.43 -7.50 -6.71
N GLU A 471 -1.29 -6.83 -6.89
CA GLU A 471 -1.19 -5.38 -6.64
C GLU A 471 -1.88 -4.53 -7.73
N ILE A 472 -1.77 -4.88 -9.02
CA ILE A 472 -2.45 -4.14 -10.10
C ILE A 472 -3.98 -4.26 -9.98
N PRO A 473 -4.61 -5.45 -9.86
CA PRO A 473 -6.05 -5.57 -9.68
C PRO A 473 -6.58 -4.80 -8.46
N ARG A 474 -5.88 -4.89 -7.32
CA ARG A 474 -6.19 -4.11 -6.11
C ARG A 474 -6.22 -2.60 -6.37
N ARG A 475 -5.20 -2.07 -7.07
CA ARG A 475 -5.10 -0.64 -7.42
C ARG A 475 -6.14 -0.23 -8.47
N VAL A 476 -6.46 -1.10 -9.44
CA VAL A 476 -7.56 -0.90 -10.40
C VAL A 476 -8.88 -0.72 -9.64
N SER A 477 -9.23 -1.63 -8.74
CA SER A 477 -10.45 -1.53 -7.95
C SER A 477 -10.47 -0.30 -7.04
N PHE A 478 -9.36 0.07 -6.41
CA PHE A 478 -9.26 1.33 -5.66
C PHE A 478 -9.55 2.56 -6.54
N MET A 479 -8.89 2.64 -7.70
CA MET A 479 -8.99 3.77 -8.61
C MET A 479 -10.39 3.87 -9.24
N GLN A 480 -10.96 2.74 -9.66
CA GLN A 480 -12.33 2.62 -10.17
C GLN A 480 -13.36 3.04 -9.11
N ASN A 481 -13.19 2.64 -7.84
CA ASN A 481 -14.08 3.07 -6.75
C ASN A 481 -13.97 4.60 -6.53
N ARG A 482 -12.76 5.17 -6.55
CA ARG A 482 -12.52 6.60 -6.31
C ARG A 482 -12.91 7.52 -7.47
N LEU A 483 -13.00 6.99 -8.70
CA LEU A 483 -13.58 7.67 -9.86
C LEU A 483 -15.12 7.77 -9.80
N THR A 484 -15.77 6.92 -8.99
CA THR A 484 -17.22 6.65 -9.06
C THR A 484 -17.97 7.05 -7.78
N CYS A 485 -17.21 7.55 -6.81
CA CYS A 485 -17.64 8.31 -5.65
C CYS A 485 -18.32 9.64 -6.02
N ALA A 486 -19.44 9.96 -5.37
CA ALA A 486 -19.98 11.33 -5.36
C ALA A 486 -19.18 12.21 -4.37
N PRO A 487 -18.75 13.44 -4.72
CA PRO A 487 -17.89 14.29 -3.87
C PRO A 487 -18.44 14.76 -2.50
N LEU A 488 -19.61 14.27 -2.08
CA LEU A 488 -20.32 14.67 -0.86
C LEU A 488 -20.72 13.49 0.04
N ALA A 489 -20.32 12.26 -0.31
CA ALA A 489 -20.50 11.09 0.56
C ALA A 489 -19.29 10.95 1.51
N GLY A 490 -19.54 10.81 2.82
CA GLY A 490 -18.49 10.75 3.84
C GLY A 490 -17.48 9.63 3.60
N ASP A 491 -17.96 8.48 3.10
CA ASP A 491 -17.20 7.27 2.77
C ASP A 491 -16.20 7.45 1.61
N CYS A 492 -16.26 8.60 0.92
CA CYS A 492 -15.37 9.00 -0.16
C CYS A 492 -14.44 10.17 0.20
N SER A 493 -14.37 10.59 1.47
CA SER A 493 -13.41 11.60 1.95
C SER A 493 -11.96 11.10 1.80
N PRO A 494 -10.94 11.96 1.75
CA PRO A 494 -9.56 11.53 1.92
C PRO A 494 -9.34 10.99 3.36
N GLY A 495 -9.03 9.70 3.50
CA GLY A 495 -8.89 9.06 4.81
C GLY A 495 -10.21 8.51 5.39
N SER A 496 -11.23 8.30 4.55
CA SER A 496 -12.42 7.50 4.91
C SER A 496 -12.26 6.01 4.58
N GLU A 497 -11.21 5.67 3.83
CA GLU A 497 -10.82 4.30 3.51
C GLU A 497 -10.44 3.51 4.78
N SER A 498 -10.71 2.20 4.79
CA SER A 498 -10.16 1.32 5.82
C SER A 498 -8.63 1.34 5.76
N VAL A 499 -7.98 1.38 6.93
CA VAL A 499 -6.51 1.24 7.04
C VAL A 499 -6.03 -0.18 6.65
N ALA A 500 -6.97 -1.13 6.54
CA ALA A 500 -6.70 -2.49 6.09
C ALA A 500 -6.46 -2.57 4.57
N PRO A 501 -5.55 -3.44 4.11
CA PRO A 501 -5.07 -3.48 2.73
C PRO A 501 -6.06 -4.04 1.71
#